data_AF-A0A9P5J957-F1
#
_entry.id   AF-A0A9P5J957-F1
#
_cell.length_a   1.000
_cell.length_b   1.000
_cell.length_c   1.000
_cell.angle_alpha   90.00
_cell.angle_beta   90.00
_cell.angle_gamma   90.00
#
_symmetry.space_group_name_H-M   'P 1'
#
loop_
_entity.id
_entity.type
_entity.pdbx_description
1 polymer ?
#
loop_
_entity_poly.entity_id
_entity_poly.type
_entity_poly.pdbx_seq_one_letter_code
_entity_poly.pdbx_strand_id
1 'polypeptide(L)'
;MFTTATLASFALFVSSVSAGKRGLAWPWYNGSLDPSKFVNSEGETVAIYDWETYAPPTSTGSTGGLGFIGMQATEDSSSSPVADLASRQAAQGWATVFSLNEPDINGITPSAAASWYIEYINPLAIKKALPAVTNSATAGEGLDWLQQMIDACGSSCYADYVNLHWYGTSFSDFQSHVTQAHDQFSEYTIVISEFALANPSGGQSDQIAFFEEAFAWLDEQDWVTLYFPFVATSPSLLAEYDSGAVSSVGTGSCLYNDDGSISAVGDLMF
;
A
#
# COMPACT_ATOMS: atom_id res chain seq x y z
N MET A 1 64.18 11.58 -19.58
CA MET A 1 62.78 11.99 -19.81
C MET A 1 61.90 10.97 -19.11
N PHE A 2 61.38 11.29 -17.94
CA PHE A 2 60.41 10.45 -17.22
C PHE A 2 59.03 11.09 -17.38
N THR A 3 58.15 10.44 -18.11
CA THR A 3 56.75 10.83 -18.29
C THR A 3 55.93 10.17 -17.18
N THR A 4 55.51 10.96 -16.20
CA THR A 4 54.50 10.57 -15.20
C THR A 4 53.13 10.52 -15.87
N ALA A 5 52.53 9.34 -15.93
CA ALA A 5 51.15 9.15 -16.35
C ALA A 5 50.22 9.40 -15.16
N THR A 6 49.38 10.42 -15.25
CA THR A 6 48.34 10.73 -14.27
C THR A 6 47.15 9.80 -14.50
N LEU A 7 46.88 8.87 -13.58
CA LEU A 7 45.62 8.14 -13.57
C LEU A 7 44.51 9.11 -13.14
N ALA A 8 43.56 9.38 -14.03
CA ALA A 8 42.32 10.06 -13.69
C ALA A 8 41.34 9.03 -13.12
N SER A 9 41.08 9.10 -11.81
CA SER A 9 39.95 8.38 -11.20
C SER A 9 38.65 9.05 -11.62
N PHE A 10 37.88 8.38 -12.49
CA PHE A 10 36.48 8.73 -12.72
C PHE A 10 35.67 8.28 -11.50
N ALA A 11 35.23 9.23 -10.68
CA ALA A 11 34.18 8.98 -9.71
C ALA A 11 32.87 8.78 -10.48
N LEU A 12 32.36 7.55 -10.51
CA LEU A 12 30.99 7.27 -10.90
C LEU A 12 30.09 7.87 -9.81
N PHE A 13 29.50 9.03 -10.09
CA PHE A 13 28.34 9.50 -9.36
C PHE A 13 27.18 8.59 -9.76
N VAL A 14 26.92 7.56 -8.96
CA VAL A 14 25.65 6.85 -9.02
C VAL A 14 24.64 7.82 -8.43
N SER A 15 23.90 8.52 -9.30
CA SER A 15 22.64 9.12 -8.87
C SER A 15 21.80 7.97 -8.33
N SER A 16 21.44 8.02 -7.04
CA SER A 16 20.37 7.17 -6.51
C SER A 16 19.13 7.49 -7.34
N VAL A 17 18.81 6.62 -8.30
CA VAL A 17 17.52 6.66 -8.96
C VAL A 17 16.51 6.33 -7.87
N SER A 18 15.53 7.21 -7.66
CA SER A 18 14.44 6.97 -6.71
C SER A 18 13.83 5.59 -6.96
N ALA A 19 13.54 4.87 -5.88
CA ALA A 19 12.88 3.57 -5.97
C ALA A 19 11.47 3.72 -6.53
N GLY A 20 10.79 4.84 -6.19
CA GLY A 20 9.48 5.18 -6.74
C GLY A 20 8.39 4.20 -6.34
N LYS A 21 8.44 3.71 -5.10
CA LYS A 21 7.56 2.65 -4.57
C LYS A 21 6.57 3.13 -3.52
N ARG A 22 6.69 4.36 -3.03
CA ARG A 22 5.86 4.87 -1.92
C ARG A 22 4.49 5.28 -2.43
N GLY A 23 3.46 5.07 -1.61
CA GLY A 23 2.13 5.56 -1.90
C GLY A 23 1.36 6.01 -0.67
N LEU A 24 0.27 6.74 -0.91
CA LEU A 24 -0.61 7.27 0.14
C LEU A 24 -1.85 6.39 0.31
N ALA A 25 -2.00 5.76 1.48
CA ALA A 25 -3.25 5.16 1.93
C ALA A 25 -4.15 6.29 2.45
N TRP A 26 -5.11 6.74 1.64
CA TRP A 26 -5.80 8.03 1.75
C TRP A 26 -7.27 7.91 2.16
N PRO A 27 -7.63 8.10 3.43
CA PRO A 27 -8.99 7.81 3.86
C PRO A 27 -10.05 8.74 3.25
N TRP A 28 -11.28 8.23 3.18
CA TRP A 28 -12.44 8.96 2.66
C TRP A 28 -12.73 10.30 3.36
N TYR A 29 -12.24 10.49 4.59
CA TYR A 29 -12.44 11.70 5.39
C TYR A 29 -11.36 12.79 5.17
N ASN A 30 -10.44 12.60 4.23
CA ASN A 30 -9.32 13.51 3.99
C ASN A 30 -9.63 14.75 3.11
N GLY A 31 -10.89 15.14 2.96
CA GLY A 31 -11.28 16.27 2.09
C GLY A 31 -10.62 17.61 2.41
N SER A 32 -10.05 17.77 3.61
CA SER A 32 -9.30 18.97 4.04
C SER A 32 -7.78 18.88 3.79
N LEU A 33 -7.24 17.72 3.44
CA LEU A 33 -5.81 17.48 3.25
C LEU A 33 -5.39 17.59 1.78
N ASP A 34 -4.10 17.76 1.53
CA ASP A 34 -3.54 17.96 0.19
C ASP A 34 -2.43 16.93 -0.11
N PRO A 35 -2.67 15.93 -0.99
CA PRO A 35 -1.68 14.92 -1.31
C PRO A 35 -0.51 15.46 -2.15
N SER A 36 -0.65 16.63 -2.79
CA SER A 36 0.42 17.22 -3.60
C SER A 36 1.65 17.59 -2.77
N LYS A 37 1.51 17.66 -1.44
CA LYS A 37 2.62 17.86 -0.51
C LYS A 37 3.66 16.72 -0.53
N PHE A 38 3.28 15.52 -0.98
CA PHE A 38 4.19 14.38 -1.11
C PHE A 38 4.78 14.23 -2.52
N VAL A 39 4.46 15.12 -3.45
CA VAL A 39 4.98 15.08 -4.83
C VAL A 39 6.20 15.98 -4.93
N ASN A 40 7.38 15.35 -5.06
CA ASN A 40 8.66 16.03 -5.18
C ASN A 40 9.39 15.65 -6.50
N SER A 41 10.55 16.27 -6.76
CA SER A 41 11.35 16.01 -7.96
C SER A 41 12.06 14.67 -7.93
N GLU A 42 12.24 14.11 -6.74
CA GLU A 42 12.91 12.85 -6.48
C GLU A 42 12.03 11.68 -6.95
N GLY A 43 10.71 11.78 -6.77
CA GLY A 43 9.74 10.84 -7.33
C GLY A 43 9.51 9.59 -6.48
N GLU A 44 9.81 9.63 -5.18
CA GLU A 44 9.67 8.47 -4.30
C GLU A 44 8.21 8.08 -4.07
N THR A 45 7.31 9.07 -3.92
CA THR A 45 5.87 8.86 -3.76
C THR A 45 5.17 8.97 -5.12
N VAL A 46 4.55 7.88 -5.56
CA VAL A 46 4.02 7.74 -6.94
C VAL A 46 2.53 7.36 -7.01
N ALA A 47 1.97 6.82 -5.93
CA ALA A 47 0.63 6.24 -5.92
C ALA A 47 -0.25 6.76 -4.78
N ILE A 48 -1.56 6.64 -4.97
CA ILE A 48 -2.58 6.91 -3.95
C ILE A 48 -3.73 5.93 -4.13
N TYR A 49 -4.29 5.42 -3.03
CA TYR A 49 -5.54 4.65 -3.03
C TYR A 49 -6.37 5.08 -1.80
N ASP A 50 -7.68 4.89 -1.84
CA ASP A 50 -8.60 5.40 -0.81
C ASP A 50 -9.62 4.37 -0.31
N TRP A 51 -9.29 3.08 -0.46
CA TRP A 51 -10.16 1.92 -0.18
C TRP A 51 -11.44 1.86 -1.01
N GLU A 52 -11.58 2.75 -2.00
CA GLU A 52 -12.83 2.93 -2.73
C GLU A 52 -12.58 3.03 -4.25
N THR A 53 -13.67 3.06 -4.99
CA THR A 53 -13.67 3.17 -6.45
C THR A 53 -14.01 4.58 -6.94
N TYR A 54 -14.31 5.52 -6.04
CA TYR A 54 -14.42 6.94 -6.40
C TYR A 54 -13.06 7.63 -6.24
N ALA A 55 -12.89 8.84 -6.78
CA ALA A 55 -11.60 9.53 -6.72
C ALA A 55 -11.32 10.07 -5.30
N PRO A 56 -10.05 10.10 -4.84
CA PRO A 56 -9.70 10.54 -3.49
C PRO A 56 -10.27 11.92 -3.14
N PRO A 57 -10.92 12.07 -1.97
CA PRO A 57 -11.41 13.36 -1.51
C PRO A 57 -10.23 14.19 -1.01
N THR A 58 -9.94 15.31 -1.68
CA THR A 58 -8.80 16.18 -1.34
C THR A 58 -9.22 17.65 -1.35
N SER A 59 -8.45 18.49 -0.66
CA SER A 59 -8.66 19.94 -0.62
C SER A 59 -8.49 20.61 -1.99
N THR A 60 -7.79 19.96 -2.92
CA THR A 60 -7.50 20.47 -4.27
C THR A 60 -8.41 19.87 -5.34
N GLY A 61 -9.21 18.86 -5.03
CA GLY A 61 -10.00 18.10 -6.02
C GLY A 61 -9.14 17.30 -6.99
N SER A 62 -7.87 17.06 -6.66
CA SER A 62 -6.87 16.34 -7.47
C SER A 62 -5.97 15.51 -6.57
N THR A 63 -5.32 14.48 -7.13
CA THR A 63 -4.33 13.63 -6.46
C THR A 63 -2.92 14.23 -6.46
N GLY A 64 -2.76 15.48 -6.91
CA GLY A 64 -1.46 16.16 -6.95
C GLY A 64 -0.48 15.61 -7.99
N GLY A 65 -0.91 14.71 -8.87
CA GLY A 65 -0.06 14.02 -9.84
C GLY A 65 0.24 12.57 -9.48
N LEU A 66 -0.19 12.09 -8.30
CA LEU A 66 -0.09 10.69 -7.92
C LEU A 66 -1.07 9.83 -8.73
N GLY A 67 -0.62 8.64 -9.11
CA GLY A 67 -1.45 7.65 -9.80
C GLY A 67 -2.49 7.06 -8.86
N PHE A 68 -3.78 7.33 -9.12
CA PHE A 68 -4.86 6.73 -8.34
C PHE A 68 -5.08 5.26 -8.71
N ILE A 69 -5.12 4.42 -7.67
CA ILE A 69 -5.47 3.01 -7.73
C ILE A 69 -6.87 2.85 -7.14
N GLY A 70 -7.86 2.57 -7.99
CA GLY A 70 -9.19 2.24 -7.51
C GLY A 70 -9.17 0.90 -6.76
N MET A 71 -9.99 0.80 -5.71
CA MET A 71 -10.09 -0.39 -4.88
C MET A 71 -11.56 -0.82 -4.71
N GLN A 72 -11.87 -2.05 -5.10
CA GLN A 72 -13.14 -2.68 -4.78
C GLN A 72 -12.98 -3.46 -3.47
N ALA A 73 -12.96 -2.73 -2.34
CA ALA A 73 -12.63 -3.28 -1.02
C ALA A 73 -13.67 -4.27 -0.48
N THR A 74 -14.93 -4.16 -0.90
CA THR A 74 -16.03 -5.06 -0.52
C THR A 74 -16.66 -5.70 -1.76
N GLU A 75 -17.37 -6.82 -1.57
CA GLU A 75 -18.05 -7.49 -2.70
C GLU A 75 -19.07 -6.58 -3.39
N ASP A 76 -19.72 -5.69 -2.62
CA ASP A 76 -20.56 -4.58 -3.09
C ASP A 76 -20.71 -3.55 -1.95
N SER A 77 -20.88 -2.27 -2.24
CA SER A 77 -21.25 -1.24 -1.26
C SER A 77 -21.91 -0.03 -1.92
N SER A 78 -22.55 0.83 -1.12
CA SER A 78 -23.12 2.07 -1.68
C SER A 78 -22.08 3.07 -2.14
N SER A 79 -20.89 3.09 -1.50
CA SER A 79 -19.78 3.98 -1.88
C SER A 79 -19.04 3.45 -3.11
N SER A 80 -18.89 2.13 -3.21
CA SER A 80 -18.28 1.40 -4.33
C SER A 80 -19.18 0.28 -4.83
N PRO A 81 -20.26 0.60 -5.57
CA PRO A 81 -21.13 -0.40 -6.17
C PRO A 81 -20.33 -1.20 -7.20
N VAL A 82 -20.29 -2.53 -7.05
CA VAL A 82 -19.45 -3.38 -7.92
C VAL A 82 -19.91 -3.33 -9.37
N ALA A 83 -21.21 -3.08 -9.60
CA ALA A 83 -21.78 -2.86 -10.92
C ALA A 83 -21.19 -1.63 -11.64
N ASP A 84 -20.68 -0.64 -10.90
CA ASP A 84 -20.07 0.56 -11.45
C ASP A 84 -18.57 0.40 -11.67
N LEU A 85 -17.92 -0.63 -11.13
CA LEU A 85 -16.45 -0.78 -11.08
C LEU A 85 -15.79 -0.57 -12.45
N ALA A 86 -16.26 -1.26 -13.49
CA ALA A 86 -15.72 -1.12 -14.84
C ALA A 86 -15.93 0.28 -15.43
N SER A 87 -17.07 0.92 -15.14
CA SER A 87 -17.34 2.28 -15.61
C SER A 87 -16.50 3.32 -14.87
N ARG A 88 -16.26 3.13 -13.57
CA ARG A 88 -15.38 3.96 -12.75
C ARG A 88 -13.93 3.84 -13.22
N GLN A 89 -13.44 2.63 -13.50
CA GLN A 89 -12.11 2.43 -14.08
C GLN A 89 -11.99 3.13 -15.43
N ALA A 90 -12.96 2.96 -16.34
CA ALA A 90 -12.91 3.58 -17.66
C ALA A 90 -12.96 5.11 -17.60
N ALA A 91 -13.72 5.69 -16.66
CA ALA A 91 -13.84 7.13 -16.49
C ALA A 91 -12.59 7.77 -15.87
N GLN A 92 -11.92 7.06 -14.96
CA GLN A 92 -10.79 7.58 -14.20
C GLN A 92 -9.43 7.14 -14.76
N GLY A 93 -9.40 6.09 -15.58
CA GLY A 93 -8.20 5.63 -16.28
C GLY A 93 -7.16 4.98 -15.37
N TRP A 94 -7.57 4.27 -14.31
CA TRP A 94 -6.62 3.59 -13.42
C TRP A 94 -5.75 2.60 -14.18
N ALA A 95 -4.46 2.56 -13.87
CA ALA A 95 -3.51 1.59 -14.40
C ALA A 95 -3.45 0.29 -13.58
N THR A 96 -3.87 0.36 -12.32
CA THR A 96 -3.93 -0.74 -11.36
C THR A 96 -5.27 -0.70 -10.63
N VAL A 97 -5.78 -1.86 -10.23
CA VAL A 97 -6.94 -1.99 -9.33
C VAL A 97 -6.61 -2.92 -8.17
N PHE A 98 -6.99 -2.53 -6.96
CA PHE A 98 -6.99 -3.39 -5.78
C PHE A 98 -8.37 -4.04 -5.58
N SER A 99 -8.38 -5.22 -4.98
CA SER A 99 -9.61 -5.98 -4.73
C SER A 99 -9.96 -6.00 -3.24
N LEU A 100 -10.57 -7.08 -2.73
CA LEU A 100 -11.16 -7.13 -1.40
C LEU A 100 -10.15 -6.78 -0.29
N ASN A 101 -10.64 -6.10 0.75
CA ASN A 101 -9.86 -5.73 1.93
C ASN A 101 -10.06 -6.75 3.05
N GLU A 102 -9.00 -7.46 3.42
CA GLU A 102 -8.96 -8.42 4.52
C GLU A 102 -10.12 -9.44 4.49
N PRO A 103 -10.45 -10.05 3.34
CA PRO A 103 -11.53 -11.02 3.25
C PRO A 103 -11.31 -12.24 4.18
N ASP A 104 -10.05 -12.51 4.51
CA ASP A 104 -9.58 -13.61 5.35
C ASP A 104 -10.14 -13.54 6.78
N ILE A 105 -10.38 -12.34 7.30
CA ILE A 105 -11.01 -12.14 8.63
C ILE A 105 -12.44 -11.59 8.55
N ASN A 106 -13.01 -11.45 7.36
CA ASN A 106 -14.34 -10.87 7.12
C ASN A 106 -15.38 -11.91 6.65
N GLY A 107 -15.12 -13.20 6.87
CA GLY A 107 -16.09 -14.27 6.62
C GLY A 107 -16.31 -14.60 5.13
N ILE A 108 -15.43 -14.15 4.24
CA ILE A 108 -15.45 -14.48 2.82
C ILE A 108 -14.55 -15.71 2.62
N THR A 109 -15.13 -16.81 2.16
CA THR A 109 -14.33 -18.03 1.90
C THR A 109 -13.41 -17.81 0.68
N PRO A 110 -12.25 -18.48 0.62
CA PRO A 110 -11.35 -18.38 -0.53
C PRO A 110 -12.03 -18.68 -1.88
N SER A 111 -12.89 -19.70 -1.95
CA SER A 111 -13.64 -20.05 -3.16
C SER A 111 -14.69 -19.01 -3.58
N ALA A 112 -15.32 -18.35 -2.61
CA ALA A 112 -16.25 -17.25 -2.87
C ALA A 112 -15.50 -16.05 -3.44
N ALA A 113 -14.38 -15.67 -2.80
CA ALA A 113 -13.53 -14.59 -3.28
C ALA A 113 -12.98 -14.87 -4.69
N ALA A 114 -12.53 -16.09 -4.99
CA ALA A 114 -12.09 -16.47 -6.33
C ALA A 114 -13.21 -16.32 -7.37
N SER A 115 -14.41 -16.79 -7.06
CA SER A 115 -15.57 -16.68 -7.97
C SER A 115 -15.94 -15.22 -8.23
N TRP A 116 -16.00 -14.41 -7.16
CA TRP A 116 -16.28 -12.98 -7.25
C TRP A 116 -15.19 -12.23 -8.04
N TYR A 117 -13.92 -12.56 -7.80
CA TYR A 117 -12.79 -11.95 -8.52
C TYR A 117 -12.86 -12.22 -10.02
N ILE A 118 -13.19 -13.46 -10.40
CA ILE A 118 -13.35 -13.86 -11.81
C ILE A 118 -14.50 -13.09 -12.48
N GLU A 119 -15.57 -12.81 -11.74
CA GLU A 119 -16.74 -12.09 -12.25
C GLU A 119 -16.47 -10.59 -12.41
N TYR A 120 -15.87 -9.95 -11.41
CA TYR A 120 -15.83 -8.49 -11.31
C TYR A 120 -14.46 -7.86 -11.53
N ILE A 121 -13.36 -8.52 -11.14
CA ILE A 121 -12.01 -7.95 -11.26
C ILE A 121 -11.36 -8.33 -12.59
N ASN A 122 -11.45 -9.61 -12.99
CA ASN A 122 -10.89 -10.10 -14.25
C ASN A 122 -11.23 -9.28 -15.50
N PRO A 123 -12.47 -8.77 -15.70
CA PRO A 123 -12.83 -8.01 -16.90
C PRO A 123 -12.03 -6.70 -17.08
N LEU A 124 -11.40 -6.20 -16.02
CA LEU A 124 -10.58 -4.99 -16.06
C LEU A 124 -9.24 -5.30 -16.74
N ALA A 125 -9.05 -4.81 -17.96
CA ALA A 125 -7.85 -5.03 -18.78
C ALA A 125 -6.65 -4.13 -18.37
N ILE A 126 -6.38 -4.08 -17.06
CA ILE A 126 -5.31 -3.32 -16.40
C ILE A 126 -4.57 -4.21 -15.40
N LYS A 127 -3.59 -3.69 -14.67
CA LYS A 127 -2.92 -4.48 -13.62
C LYS A 127 -3.85 -4.71 -12.43
N LYS A 128 -3.77 -5.87 -11.80
CA LYS A 128 -4.69 -6.27 -10.72
C LYS A 128 -3.96 -6.89 -9.55
N ALA A 129 -4.33 -6.48 -8.34
CA ALA A 129 -3.90 -7.16 -7.12
C ALA A 129 -4.96 -8.16 -6.65
N LEU A 130 -4.52 -9.33 -6.19
CA LEU A 130 -5.33 -10.22 -5.35
C LEU A 130 -5.75 -9.48 -4.06
N PRO A 131 -6.73 -9.99 -3.31
CA PRO A 131 -7.19 -9.34 -2.08
C PRO A 131 -6.05 -9.07 -1.11
N ALA A 132 -6.12 -7.94 -0.42
CA ALA A 132 -5.21 -7.65 0.68
C ALA A 132 -5.54 -8.55 1.85
N VAL A 133 -4.60 -9.37 2.31
CA VAL A 133 -4.79 -10.27 3.46
C VAL A 133 -4.03 -9.77 4.68
N THR A 134 -4.54 -10.10 5.87
CA THR A 134 -3.87 -9.77 7.12
C THR A 134 -2.54 -10.52 7.30
N ASN A 135 -1.72 -10.09 8.26
CA ASN A 135 -0.57 -10.87 8.73
C ASN A 135 -0.92 -11.96 9.76
N SER A 136 -2.20 -12.39 9.85
CA SER A 136 -2.61 -13.48 10.74
C SER A 136 -1.93 -14.80 10.35
N ALA A 137 -1.49 -15.55 11.38
CA ALA A 137 -0.96 -16.90 11.24
C ALA A 137 -1.97 -17.98 11.67
N THR A 138 -3.22 -17.59 11.94
CA THR A 138 -4.31 -18.53 12.23
C THR A 138 -4.63 -19.33 10.97
N ALA A 139 -4.85 -20.65 11.10
CA ALA A 139 -5.21 -21.48 9.97
C ALA A 139 -6.52 -21.00 9.32
N GLY A 140 -6.51 -20.83 8.01
CA GLY A 140 -7.60 -20.25 7.23
C GLY A 140 -7.63 -18.72 7.16
N GLU A 141 -6.61 -18.03 7.68
CA GLU A 141 -6.45 -16.56 7.59
C GLU A 141 -5.12 -16.20 6.90
N GLY A 142 -4.89 -14.92 6.62
CA GLY A 142 -3.63 -14.40 6.09
C GLY A 142 -3.12 -15.13 4.83
N LEU A 143 -1.83 -15.48 4.83
CA LEU A 143 -1.19 -16.15 3.69
C LEU A 143 -1.76 -17.56 3.41
N ASP A 144 -2.30 -18.23 4.43
CA ASP A 144 -2.97 -19.53 4.24
C ASP A 144 -4.29 -19.35 3.48
N TRP A 145 -5.10 -18.36 3.87
CA TRP A 145 -6.31 -17.99 3.12
C TRP A 145 -6.00 -17.62 1.67
N LEU A 146 -4.94 -16.83 1.45
CA LEU A 146 -4.53 -16.40 0.11
C LEU A 146 -4.13 -17.58 -0.77
N GLN A 147 -3.34 -18.52 -0.24
CA GLN A 147 -2.98 -19.74 -0.97
C GLN A 147 -4.24 -20.53 -1.37
N GLN A 148 -5.19 -20.69 -0.45
CA GLN A 148 -6.45 -21.38 -0.73
C GLN A 148 -7.27 -20.66 -1.81
N MET A 149 -7.21 -19.32 -1.88
CA MET A 149 -7.90 -18.55 -2.92
C MET A 149 -7.23 -18.75 -4.28
N ILE A 150 -5.90 -18.71 -4.33
CA ILE A 150 -5.12 -18.97 -5.56
C ILE A 150 -5.39 -20.40 -6.06
N ASP A 151 -5.44 -21.39 -5.16
CA ASP A 151 -5.78 -22.76 -5.51
C ASP A 151 -7.22 -22.85 -6.06
N ALA A 152 -8.17 -22.13 -5.47
CA ALA A 152 -9.56 -22.07 -5.94
C ALA A 152 -9.71 -21.34 -7.28
N CYS A 153 -8.87 -20.34 -7.55
CA CYS A 153 -8.77 -19.67 -8.83
C CYS A 153 -8.28 -20.61 -9.94
N GLY A 154 -7.34 -21.51 -9.62
CA GLY A 154 -6.58 -22.25 -10.63
C GLY A 154 -5.97 -21.29 -11.65
N SER A 155 -6.19 -21.51 -12.94
CA SER A 155 -5.73 -20.60 -14.00
C SER A 155 -6.76 -19.52 -14.40
N SER A 156 -7.81 -19.31 -13.60
CA SER A 156 -8.96 -18.49 -13.99
C SER A 156 -8.89 -17.05 -13.47
N CYS A 157 -8.13 -16.77 -12.41
CA CYS A 157 -7.92 -15.41 -11.93
C CYS A 157 -6.71 -14.80 -12.63
N TYR A 158 -6.87 -13.57 -13.15
CA TYR A 158 -5.77 -12.81 -13.73
C TYR A 158 -5.28 -11.78 -12.71
N ALA A 159 -4.10 -11.98 -12.16
CA ALA A 159 -3.49 -11.07 -11.20
C ALA A 159 -2.01 -10.85 -11.50
N ASP A 160 -1.53 -9.66 -11.13
CA ASP A 160 -0.13 -9.23 -11.25
C ASP A 160 0.54 -9.15 -9.87
N TYR A 161 -0.27 -8.94 -8.83
CA TYR A 161 0.19 -8.67 -7.47
C TYR A 161 -0.47 -9.55 -6.42
N VAL A 162 0.32 -9.97 -5.43
CA VAL A 162 -0.17 -10.28 -4.09
C VAL A 162 -0.20 -9.00 -3.28
N ASN A 163 -1.26 -8.79 -2.49
CA ASN A 163 -1.42 -7.61 -1.65
C ASN A 163 -1.41 -8.00 -0.16
N LEU A 164 -0.62 -7.29 0.64
CA LEU A 164 -0.34 -7.63 2.03
C LEU A 164 -0.69 -6.47 2.96
N HIS A 165 -1.30 -6.80 4.09
CA HIS A 165 -1.32 -5.95 5.27
C HIS A 165 -0.39 -6.50 6.33
N TRP A 166 0.26 -5.62 7.10
CA TRP A 166 1.00 -6.04 8.27
C TRP A 166 0.87 -5.05 9.42
N TYR A 167 0.47 -5.55 10.59
CA TYR A 167 0.54 -4.82 11.85
C TYR A 167 1.19 -5.70 12.91
N GLY A 168 2.29 -5.22 13.49
CA GLY A 168 3.07 -6.00 14.45
C GLY A 168 3.96 -5.14 15.33
N THR A 169 4.98 -5.73 15.93
CA THR A 169 5.73 -5.10 17.03
C THR A 169 7.19 -4.78 16.71
N SER A 170 7.71 -5.21 15.56
CA SER A 170 9.11 -4.99 15.20
C SER A 170 9.36 -5.05 13.70
N PHE A 171 10.41 -4.36 13.23
CA PHE A 171 10.88 -4.46 11.85
C PHE A 171 11.27 -5.88 11.44
N SER A 172 11.92 -6.66 12.32
CA SER A 172 12.31 -8.03 11.98
C SER A 172 11.11 -8.94 11.73
N ASP A 173 10.00 -8.73 12.45
CA ASP A 173 8.76 -9.47 12.22
C ASP A 173 8.12 -9.07 10.87
N PHE A 174 8.07 -7.77 10.56
CA PHE A 174 7.63 -7.25 9.26
C PHE A 174 8.43 -7.84 8.10
N GLN A 175 9.77 -7.72 8.16
CA GLN A 175 10.68 -8.25 7.15
C GLN A 175 10.49 -9.76 6.95
N SER A 176 10.34 -10.51 8.04
CA SER A 176 10.10 -11.96 7.98
C SER A 176 8.77 -12.28 7.29
N HIS A 177 7.70 -11.56 7.62
CA HIS A 177 6.39 -11.79 7.03
C HIS A 177 6.38 -11.51 5.52
N VAL A 178 6.92 -10.37 5.11
CA VAL A 178 6.98 -9.97 3.70
C VAL A 178 7.88 -10.91 2.89
N THR A 179 9.00 -11.37 3.47
CA THR A 179 9.88 -12.37 2.82
C THR A 179 9.18 -13.73 2.70
N GLN A 180 8.44 -14.16 3.72
CA GLN A 180 7.66 -15.40 3.66
C GLN A 180 6.61 -15.36 2.56
N ALA A 181 5.91 -14.23 2.40
CA ALA A 181 4.96 -14.04 1.32
C ALA A 181 5.64 -14.11 -0.05
N HIS A 182 6.81 -13.50 -0.21
CA HIS A 182 7.59 -13.58 -1.46
C HIS A 182 8.00 -15.03 -1.78
N ASP A 183 8.55 -15.75 -0.81
CA ASP A 183 8.99 -17.14 -1.00
C ASP A 183 7.82 -18.06 -1.37
N GLN A 184 6.66 -17.86 -0.74
CA GLN A 184 5.45 -18.65 -1.00
C GLN A 184 4.80 -18.32 -2.34
N PHE A 185 4.79 -17.04 -2.74
CA PHE A 185 4.08 -16.53 -3.90
C PHE A 185 5.02 -15.92 -4.96
N SER A 186 6.16 -16.55 -5.18
CA SER A 186 7.26 -16.04 -6.03
C SER A 186 6.91 -15.76 -7.51
N GLU A 187 5.74 -16.21 -7.98
CA GLU A 187 5.23 -15.88 -9.31
C GLU A 187 4.58 -14.48 -9.40
N TYR A 188 4.28 -13.87 -8.26
CA TYR A 188 3.68 -12.54 -8.15
C TYR A 188 4.69 -11.52 -7.62
N THR A 189 4.52 -10.28 -8.04
CA THR A 189 5.12 -9.14 -7.32
C THR A 189 4.25 -8.74 -6.14
N ILE A 190 4.83 -8.09 -5.14
CA ILE A 190 4.15 -7.71 -3.90
C ILE A 190 3.74 -6.24 -3.92
N VAL A 191 2.53 -5.98 -3.46
CA VAL A 191 2.08 -4.68 -2.95
C VAL A 191 1.83 -4.82 -1.45
N ILE A 192 2.19 -3.79 -0.68
CA ILE A 192 1.87 -3.70 0.75
C ILE A 192 0.95 -2.51 0.93
N SER A 193 -0.37 -2.73 0.83
CA SER A 193 -1.34 -1.63 0.91
C SER A 193 -1.47 -1.05 2.32
N GLU A 194 -1.09 -1.78 3.37
CA GLU A 194 -1.07 -1.24 4.72
C GLU A 194 0.04 -1.84 5.57
N PHE A 195 0.80 -0.99 6.27
CA PHE A 195 1.66 -1.45 7.34
C PHE A 195 1.99 -0.35 8.37
N ALA A 196 2.08 -0.75 9.65
CA ALA A 196 2.55 0.08 10.76
C ALA A 196 2.83 -0.80 12.00
N LEU A 197 3.53 -0.25 13.01
CA LEU A 197 3.57 -0.91 14.32
C LEU A 197 2.18 -0.86 15.01
N ALA A 198 1.82 -1.93 15.71
CA ALA A 198 0.59 -2.05 16.49
C ALA A 198 0.71 -1.30 17.83
N ASN A 199 0.30 -0.03 17.83
CA ASN A 199 0.21 0.86 19.00
C ASN A 199 1.45 0.80 19.91
N PRO A 200 2.65 1.12 19.38
CA PRO A 200 3.89 0.98 20.11
C PRO A 200 3.94 1.97 21.28
N SER A 201 4.56 1.58 22.39
CA SER A 201 4.59 2.39 23.62
C SER A 201 5.30 3.74 23.47
N GLY A 202 6.28 3.85 22.56
CA GLY A 202 6.96 5.10 22.22
C GLY A 202 6.19 5.96 21.21
N GLY A 203 5.00 5.53 20.77
CA GLY A 203 4.13 6.25 19.85
C GLY A 203 4.84 6.58 18.54
N GLN A 204 4.80 7.86 18.15
CA GLN A 204 5.42 8.31 16.90
C GLN A 204 6.93 8.02 16.82
N SER A 205 7.67 8.08 17.93
CA SER A 205 9.11 7.83 17.90
C SER A 205 9.44 6.40 17.47
N ASP A 206 8.66 5.41 17.93
CA ASP A 206 8.86 4.01 17.57
C ASP A 206 8.40 3.76 16.13
N GLN A 207 7.32 4.43 15.68
CA GLN A 207 6.85 4.36 14.29
C GLN A 207 7.92 4.91 13.32
N ILE A 208 8.57 6.04 13.64
CA ILE A 208 9.64 6.61 12.82
C ILE A 208 10.79 5.61 12.66
N ALA A 209 11.29 5.06 13.77
CA ALA A 209 12.39 4.09 13.73
C ALA A 209 12.04 2.85 12.88
N PHE A 210 10.81 2.36 13.00
CA PHE A 210 10.31 1.27 12.16
C PHE A 210 10.27 1.63 10.68
N PHE A 211 9.70 2.77 10.31
CA PHE A 211 9.58 3.18 8.91
C PHE A 211 10.93 3.50 8.26
N GLU A 212 11.91 4.02 9.01
CA GLU A 212 13.28 4.21 8.53
C GLU A 212 13.91 2.88 8.07
N GLU A 213 13.81 1.83 8.91
CA GLU A 213 14.31 0.49 8.56
C GLU A 213 13.49 -0.15 7.43
N ALA A 214 12.16 -0.02 7.49
CA ALA A 214 11.26 -0.61 6.52
C ALA A 214 11.44 -0.01 5.12
N PHE A 215 11.50 1.31 4.98
CA PHE A 215 11.61 1.96 3.66
C PHE A 215 12.94 1.62 3.02
N ALA A 216 14.04 1.72 3.76
CA ALA A 216 15.37 1.37 3.28
C ALA A 216 15.42 -0.06 2.74
N TRP A 217 14.80 -1.01 3.45
CA TRP A 217 14.74 -2.40 3.00
C TRP A 217 13.81 -2.61 1.80
N LEU A 218 12.58 -2.07 1.82
CA LEU A 218 11.59 -2.24 0.74
C LEU A 218 12.05 -1.61 -0.59
N ASP A 219 12.79 -0.50 -0.52
CA ASP A 219 13.35 0.17 -1.69
C ASP A 219 14.36 -0.74 -2.43
N GLU A 220 15.07 -1.62 -1.71
CA GLU A 220 16.03 -2.59 -2.27
C GLU A 220 15.37 -3.86 -2.84
N GLN A 221 14.10 -4.16 -2.53
CA GLN A 221 13.44 -5.40 -2.95
C GLN A 221 12.80 -5.26 -4.34
N ASP A 222 13.36 -5.88 -5.38
CA ASP A 222 12.85 -5.80 -6.76
C ASP A 222 11.46 -6.44 -6.94
N TRP A 223 11.10 -7.36 -6.04
CA TRP A 223 9.80 -8.01 -5.98
C TRP A 223 8.74 -7.23 -5.21
N VAL A 224 9.06 -6.08 -4.59
CA VAL A 224 8.08 -5.13 -4.04
C VAL A 224 7.83 -4.01 -5.04
N THR A 225 6.58 -3.87 -5.48
CA THR A 225 6.15 -2.85 -6.46
C THR A 225 5.71 -1.55 -5.80
N LEU A 226 4.89 -1.63 -4.74
CA LEU A 226 4.40 -0.47 -4.01
C LEU A 226 4.24 -0.79 -2.52
N TYR A 227 4.46 0.19 -1.65
CA TYR A 227 4.13 0.10 -0.24
C TYR A 227 3.51 1.40 0.28
N PHE A 228 2.55 1.25 1.19
CA PHE A 228 1.68 2.32 1.66
C PHE A 228 1.66 2.32 3.20
N PRO A 229 2.40 3.24 3.85
CA PRO A 229 2.36 3.37 5.30
C PRO A 229 0.95 3.70 5.77
N PHE A 230 0.46 2.95 6.75
CA PHE A 230 -0.82 3.27 7.38
C PHE A 230 -0.58 4.36 8.45
N VAL A 231 -0.99 5.61 8.27
CA VAL A 231 -1.98 6.10 7.28
C VAL A 231 -1.73 7.55 6.88
N ALA A 232 -2.04 7.89 5.62
CA ALA A 232 -1.89 9.23 5.07
C ALA A 232 -3.02 10.17 5.53
N THR A 233 -3.16 10.39 6.84
CA THR A 233 -4.11 11.36 7.43
C THR A 233 -3.49 12.05 8.65
N SER A 234 -4.27 12.88 9.36
CA SER A 234 -3.85 13.51 10.61
C SER A 234 -4.36 12.75 11.85
N PRO A 235 -3.71 12.88 13.01
CA PRO A 235 -4.17 12.28 14.27
C PRO A 235 -5.61 12.59 14.63
N SER A 236 -6.05 13.85 14.49
CA SER A 236 -7.41 14.25 14.83
C SER A 236 -8.45 13.65 13.89
N LEU A 237 -8.18 13.60 12.58
CA LEU A 237 -9.08 12.95 11.62
C LEU A 237 -9.15 11.44 11.87
N LEU A 238 -8.02 10.78 12.10
CA LEU A 238 -8.00 9.36 12.44
C LEU A 238 -8.81 9.08 13.71
N ALA A 239 -8.64 9.88 14.75
CA ALA A 239 -9.38 9.74 16.00
C ALA A 239 -10.88 10.01 15.87
N GLU A 240 -11.28 10.93 14.99
CA GLU A 240 -12.68 11.26 14.74
C GLU A 240 -13.41 10.14 13.96
N TYR A 241 -12.76 9.61 12.92
CA TYR A 241 -13.42 8.73 11.95
C TYR A 241 -13.05 7.24 12.08
N ASP A 242 -11.97 6.89 12.77
CA ASP A 242 -11.53 5.50 12.93
C ASP A 242 -10.93 5.21 14.32
N SER A 243 -11.81 5.12 15.31
CA SER A 243 -11.43 4.73 16.68
C SER A 243 -10.84 3.31 16.78
N GLY A 244 -11.11 2.44 15.79
CA GLY A 244 -10.56 1.08 15.73
C GLY A 244 -9.07 1.10 15.39
N ALA A 245 -8.70 1.85 14.35
CA ALA A 245 -7.32 2.13 13.99
C ALA A 245 -6.57 2.80 15.15
N VAL A 246 -7.16 3.83 15.79
CA VAL A 246 -6.51 4.47 16.96
C VAL A 246 -6.24 3.48 18.08
N SER A 247 -7.14 2.53 18.33
CA SER A 247 -6.94 1.53 19.39
C SER A 247 -5.84 0.54 19.03
N SER A 248 -5.74 0.16 17.74
CA SER A 248 -4.86 -0.91 17.25
C SER A 248 -3.46 -0.43 16.86
N VAL A 249 -3.35 0.78 16.31
CA VAL A 249 -2.11 1.37 15.75
C VAL A 249 -1.66 2.61 16.53
N GLY A 250 -2.57 3.27 17.25
CA GLY A 250 -2.36 4.61 17.76
C GLY A 250 -2.45 5.66 16.64
N THR A 251 -1.95 6.87 16.90
CA THR A 251 -1.87 7.96 15.90
C THR A 251 -0.44 8.28 15.48
N GLY A 252 0.53 7.51 15.96
CA GLY A 252 1.96 7.79 15.77
C GLY A 252 2.43 7.66 14.32
N SER A 253 1.72 6.91 13.48
CA SER A 253 2.06 6.66 12.08
C SER A 253 1.35 7.60 11.10
N CYS A 254 0.53 8.55 11.57
CA CYS A 254 -0.13 9.54 10.72
C CYS A 254 0.89 10.38 9.93
N LEU A 255 0.74 10.48 8.60
CA LEU A 255 1.66 11.21 7.74
C LEU A 255 1.46 12.75 7.76
N TYR A 256 0.34 13.22 8.32
CA TYR A 256 0.06 14.64 8.50
C TYR A 256 -0.01 15.02 9.98
N ASN A 257 0.30 16.28 10.27
CA ASN A 257 -0.11 16.95 11.50
C ASN A 257 -1.55 17.48 11.36
N ASP A 258 -2.17 17.87 12.46
CA ASP A 258 -3.56 18.35 12.49
C ASP A 258 -3.78 19.69 11.76
N ASP A 259 -2.72 20.48 11.56
CA ASP A 259 -2.78 21.69 10.73
C ASP A 259 -2.61 21.39 9.23
N GLY A 260 -2.54 20.11 8.85
CA GLY A 260 -2.34 19.63 7.50
C GLY A 260 -0.90 19.76 7.00
N SER A 261 0.07 20.17 7.82
CA SER A 261 1.50 20.06 7.50
C SER A 261 1.97 18.59 7.53
N ILE A 262 3.12 18.31 6.94
CA ILE A 262 3.71 16.97 6.93
C ILE A 262 4.22 16.64 8.34
N SER A 263 3.94 15.43 8.83
CA SER A 263 4.42 14.97 10.13
C SER A 263 5.87 14.46 10.05
N ALA A 264 6.47 14.16 11.20
CA ALA A 264 7.80 13.54 11.23
C ALA A 264 7.84 12.16 10.55
N VAL A 265 6.74 11.41 10.51
CA VAL A 265 6.64 10.17 9.72
C VAL A 265 6.44 10.51 8.24
N GLY A 266 5.63 11.52 7.93
CA GLY A 266 5.44 11.98 6.56
C GLY A 266 6.74 12.47 5.90
N ASP A 267 7.65 13.07 6.66
CA ASP A 267 8.96 13.50 6.14
C ASP A 267 9.81 12.32 5.60
N LEU A 268 9.56 11.09 6.06
CA LEU A 268 10.24 9.89 5.54
C LEU A 268 9.78 9.49 4.13
N MET A 269 8.70 10.11 3.61
CA MET A 269 8.17 9.81 2.29
C MET A 269 8.96 10.44 1.14
N PHE A 270 9.95 11.31 1.44
CA PHE A 270 10.76 12.04 0.47
C PHE A 270 12.08 11.37 0.08
#